data_AF-A0A392R6Y8-F1
#
_entry.id   AF-A0A392R6Y8-F1
#
_cell.length_a   1.000
_cell.length_b   1.000
_cell.length_c   1.000
_cell.angle_alpha   90.00
_cell.angle_beta   90.00
_cell.angle_gamma   90.00
#
_symmetry.space_group_name_H-M   'P 1'
#
loop_
_entity.id
_entity.type
_entity.pdbx_description
1 polymer ?
#
loop_
_entity_poly.entity_id
_entity_poly.type
_entity_poly.pdbx_seq_one_letter_code
_entity_poly.pdbx_strand_id
1 'polypeptide(L)'
;FDEFGVMNACVTRNKSGGNYVMVYEGVGSNGRRCIGVAISPDGLMEWIRVQDEAILMPSNEGCWDDKGVGSPCLVYMDNEENEWRLYYRGVGNGGSVGIGMAVSDGKDIRSFRRWTGFHV
;
A
#
# COMPACT_ATOMS: atom_id res chain seq x y z
N PHE A 1 -9.64 -2.86 -9.02
CA PHE A 1 -8.83 -1.61 -9.07
C PHE A 1 -7.55 -1.78 -9.88
N ASP A 2 -7.30 -2.97 -10.42
CA ASP A 2 -6.09 -3.44 -11.07
C ASP A 2 -6.42 -4.06 -12.44
N GLU A 3 -7.51 -3.59 -13.07
CA GLU A 3 -8.05 -4.19 -14.30
C GLU A 3 -7.07 -4.12 -15.48
N PHE A 4 -6.14 -3.17 -15.47
CA PHE A 4 -5.07 -3.04 -16.46
C PHE A 4 -3.72 -3.58 -15.97
N GLY A 5 -3.71 -4.28 -14.83
CA GLY A 5 -2.57 -5.01 -14.31
C GLY A 5 -2.01 -4.43 -13.02
N VAL A 6 -0.94 -5.08 -12.56
CA VAL A 6 -0.24 -4.79 -11.31
C VAL A 6 1.26 -4.65 -11.53
N MET A 7 1.93 -3.85 -10.71
CA MET A 7 3.39 -3.63 -10.78
C MET A 7 3.95 -3.16 -9.44
N ASN A 8 5.27 -2.96 -9.38
CA ASN A 8 5.98 -2.37 -8.23
C ASN A 8 5.65 -3.06 -6.90
N ALA A 9 5.70 -4.40 -6.88
CA ALA A 9 5.41 -5.16 -5.67
C ALA A 9 6.51 -4.96 -4.59
N CYS A 10 6.09 -4.99 -3.33
CA CYS A 10 6.96 -5.09 -2.16
C CYS A 10 6.46 -6.22 -1.27
N VAL A 11 7.34 -7.18 -0.95
CA VAL A 11 7.02 -8.35 -0.14
C VAL A 11 7.72 -8.27 1.21
N THR A 12 6.96 -8.43 2.28
CA THR A 12 7.45 -8.38 3.66
C THR A 12 6.91 -9.57 4.43
N ARG A 13 7.79 -10.20 5.21
CA ARG A 13 7.40 -11.30 6.10
C ARG A 13 6.58 -10.76 7.28
N ASN A 14 5.41 -11.32 7.51
CA ASN A 14 4.64 -11.06 8.71
C ASN A 14 5.23 -11.87 9.88
N LYS A 15 5.89 -11.20 10.82
CA LYS A 15 6.54 -11.88 11.94
C LYS A 15 5.54 -12.49 12.93
N SER A 16 4.32 -11.95 13.04
CA SER A 16 3.29 -12.47 13.95
C SER A 16 2.64 -13.78 13.50
N GLY A 17 2.44 -13.95 12.18
CA GLY A 17 1.73 -15.09 11.59
C GLY A 17 2.60 -16.06 10.80
N GLY A 18 3.86 -15.71 10.53
CA GLY A 18 4.78 -16.52 9.74
C GLY A 18 4.56 -16.49 8.23
N ASN A 19 3.44 -15.91 7.77
CA ASN A 19 3.10 -15.73 6.36
C ASN A 19 3.80 -14.53 5.71
N TYR A 20 3.61 -14.35 4.41
CA TYR A 20 4.15 -13.25 3.62
C TYR A 20 3.05 -12.33 3.14
N VAL A 21 3.33 -11.03 3.14
CA VAL A 21 2.43 -9.97 2.68
C VAL A 21 3.08 -9.29 1.50
N MET A 22 2.33 -9.12 0.41
CA MET A 22 2.71 -8.34 -0.74
C MET A 22 1.79 -7.12 -0.83
N VAL A 23 2.38 -5.93 -0.85
CA VAL A 23 1.69 -4.74 -1.36
C VAL A 23 2.12 -4.50 -2.79
N TYR A 24 1.21 -4.05 -3.63
CA TYR A 24 1.47 -3.85 -5.05
C TYR A 24 0.70 -2.64 -5.57
N GLU A 25 1.24 -2.02 -6.61
CA GLU A 25 0.55 -0.97 -7.36
C GLU A 25 -0.43 -1.61 -8.34
N GLY A 26 -1.71 -1.26 -8.24
CA GLY A 26 -2.75 -1.63 -9.20
C GLY A 26 -3.04 -0.49 -10.17
N VAL A 27 -3.27 -0.82 -11.43
CA VAL A 27 -3.70 0.14 -12.47
C VAL A 27 -5.15 -0.12 -12.82
N GLY A 28 -6.01 0.83 -12.44
CA GLY A 28 -7.43 0.74 -12.71
C GLY A 28 -7.77 0.93 -14.19
N SER A 29 -8.97 0.53 -14.60
CA SER A 29 -9.49 0.76 -15.97
C SER A 29 -9.54 2.23 -16.39
N ASN A 30 -9.58 3.16 -15.43
CA ASN A 30 -9.47 4.61 -15.64
C ASN A 30 -8.02 5.13 -15.66
N GLY A 31 -7.03 4.24 -15.64
CA GLY A 31 -5.60 4.55 -15.58
C GLY A 31 -5.11 5.05 -14.21
N ARG A 32 -5.98 5.19 -13.20
CA ARG A 32 -5.57 5.62 -11.86
C ARG A 32 -4.79 4.51 -11.18
N ARG A 33 -3.75 4.93 -10.45
CA ARG A 33 -2.87 4.05 -9.67
C ARG A 33 -3.28 4.07 -8.21
N CYS A 34 -3.34 2.88 -7.61
CA CYS A 34 -3.63 2.67 -6.19
C CYS A 34 -2.79 1.50 -5.66
N ILE A 35 -2.87 1.22 -4.35
CA ILE A 35 -2.11 0.14 -3.73
C ILE A 35 -3.06 -0.94 -3.21
N GLY A 36 -2.84 -2.17 -3.67
CA GLY A 36 -3.50 -3.38 -3.21
C GLY A 36 -2.63 -4.21 -2.28
N VAL A 37 -3.21 -5.27 -1.70
CA VAL A 37 -2.52 -6.21 -0.83
C VAL A 37 -2.92 -7.66 -1.11
N ALA A 38 -1.95 -8.56 -1.02
CA ALA A 38 -2.12 -10.00 -1.11
C ALA A 38 -1.27 -10.70 -0.03
N ILE A 39 -1.66 -11.92 0.32
CA ILE A 39 -0.92 -12.76 1.26
C ILE A 39 -0.60 -14.12 0.65
N SER A 40 0.50 -14.71 1.10
CA SER A 40 0.89 -16.08 0.77
C SER A 40 1.41 -16.77 2.04
N PRO A 41 1.11 -18.06 2.26
CA PRO A 41 1.66 -18.81 3.39
C PRO A 41 3.19 -18.89 3.37
N ASP A 42 3.80 -19.06 2.20
CA ASP A 42 5.23 -19.36 2.02
C ASP A 42 6.00 -18.28 1.24
N GLY A 43 5.30 -17.30 0.68
CA GLY A 43 5.88 -16.23 -0.12
C GLY A 43 6.30 -16.66 -1.53
N LEU A 44 5.98 -17.89 -1.94
CA LEU A 44 6.31 -18.45 -3.24
C LEU A 44 5.04 -18.66 -4.10
N MET A 45 4.04 -19.33 -3.54
CA MET A 45 2.81 -19.69 -4.25
C MET A 45 1.56 -19.19 -3.50
N GLU A 46 0.39 -19.42 -4.08
CA GLU A 46 -0.91 -19.18 -3.42
C GLU A 46 -1.08 -17.73 -2.92
N TRP A 47 -0.64 -16.77 -3.73
CA TRP A 47 -0.92 -15.36 -3.48
C TRP A 47 -2.41 -15.07 -3.64
N ILE A 48 -3.05 -14.71 -2.54
CA ILE A 48 -4.48 -14.41 -2.49
C ILE A 48 -4.66 -12.94 -2.10
N ARG A 49 -5.43 -12.20 -2.90
CA ARG A 49 -5.83 -10.82 -2.58
C ARG A 49 -6.60 -10.82 -1.26
N VAL A 50 -6.26 -9.91 -0.36
CA VAL A 50 -6.92 -9.87 0.97
C VAL A 50 -8.34 -9.32 0.86
N GLN A 51 -8.57 -8.40 -0.06
CA GLN A 51 -9.87 -7.78 -0.36
C GLN A 51 -9.88 -7.27 -1.81
N ASP A 52 -11.06 -6.95 -2.33
CA ASP A 52 -11.23 -6.47 -3.71
C ASP A 52 -10.94 -4.97 -3.86
N GLU A 53 -10.96 -4.22 -2.76
CA GLU A 53 -10.66 -2.80 -2.69
C GLU A 53 -9.17 -2.52 -2.45
N ALA A 54 -8.67 -1.40 -2.98
CA ALA A 54 -7.31 -0.97 -2.70
C ALA A 54 -7.18 -0.53 -1.23
N ILE A 55 -6.07 -0.89 -0.59
CA ILE A 55 -5.74 -0.46 0.78
C ILE A 55 -5.31 1.01 0.84
N LEU A 56 -4.88 1.58 -0.29
CA LEU A 56 -4.64 3.02 -0.42
C LEU A 56 -5.06 3.51 -1.80
N MET A 57 -6.11 4.33 -1.83
CA MET A 57 -6.54 5.11 -3.00
C MET A 57 -5.85 6.48 -3.00
N PRO A 58 -5.69 7.14 -4.17
CA PRO A 58 -5.30 8.55 -4.21
C PRO A 58 -6.21 9.39 -3.33
N SER A 59 -5.65 10.45 -2.76
CA SER A 59 -6.40 11.31 -1.84
C SER A 59 -7.44 12.16 -2.57
N ASN A 60 -8.20 12.94 -1.78
CA ASN A 60 -9.18 13.88 -2.31
C ASN A 60 -8.49 14.94 -3.17
N GLU A 61 -9.23 15.47 -4.14
CA GLU A 61 -8.74 16.50 -5.05
C GLU A 61 -8.11 17.68 -4.29
N GLY A 62 -6.94 18.12 -4.74
CA GLY A 62 -6.19 19.22 -4.15
C GLY A 62 -5.21 18.80 -3.04
N CYS A 63 -5.27 17.56 -2.56
CA CYS A 63 -4.21 17.00 -1.73
C CYS A 63 -2.95 16.69 -2.56
N TRP A 64 -1.81 16.53 -1.89
CA TRP A 64 -0.50 16.41 -2.56
C TRP A 64 -0.31 15.09 -3.34
N ASP A 65 -1.12 14.06 -3.05
CA ASP A 65 -1.09 12.73 -3.69
C ASP A 65 -2.45 12.37 -4.35
N ASP A 66 -3.18 13.39 -4.83
CA ASP A 66 -4.54 13.24 -5.34
C ASP A 66 -4.64 12.59 -6.74
N LYS A 67 -3.54 12.61 -7.52
CA LYS A 67 -3.50 12.04 -8.89
C LYS A 67 -3.13 10.56 -8.91
N GLY A 68 -2.39 10.08 -7.92
CA GLY A 68 -1.95 8.69 -7.90
C GLY A 68 -1.13 8.34 -6.66
N VAL A 69 -1.20 7.08 -6.26
CA VAL A 69 -0.28 6.49 -5.28
C VAL A 69 0.32 5.22 -5.86
N GLY A 70 1.57 4.91 -5.54
CA GLY A 70 2.28 3.77 -6.10
C GLY A 70 3.65 3.55 -5.48
N SER A 71 4.45 2.71 -6.10
CA SER A 71 5.78 2.31 -5.61
C SER A 71 5.80 2.00 -4.10
N PRO A 72 4.93 1.09 -3.62
CA PRO A 72 4.76 0.84 -2.19
C PRO A 72 5.98 0.17 -1.57
N CYS A 73 6.22 0.48 -0.30
CA CYS A 73 7.19 -0.20 0.57
C CYS A 73 6.53 -0.48 1.91
N LEU A 74 6.36 -1.76 2.25
CA LEU A 74 5.70 -2.20 3.47
C LEU A 74 6.73 -2.62 4.52
N VAL A 75 6.63 -2.08 5.72
CA VAL A 75 7.52 -2.39 6.85
C VAL A 75 6.69 -2.89 8.01
N TYR A 76 7.05 -4.07 8.53
CA TYR A 76 6.52 -4.59 9.79
C TYR A 76 7.21 -3.90 10.96
N MET A 77 6.43 -3.29 11.84
CA MET A 77 6.94 -2.67 13.06
C MET A 77 6.95 -3.70 14.18
N ASP A 78 8.15 -4.04 14.64
CA ASP A 78 8.37 -4.96 15.76
C ASP A 78 8.18 -4.21 17.09
N ASN A 79 6.95 -3.72 17.30
CA ASN A 79 6.51 -3.01 18.50
C ASN A 79 5.32 -3.72 19.16
N GLU A 80 4.87 -3.24 20.32
CA GLU A 80 3.81 -3.88 21.09
C GLU A 80 2.50 -4.07 20.28
N GLU A 81 2.18 -3.10 19.43
CA GLU A 81 0.97 -3.08 18.59
C GLU A 81 1.11 -3.94 17.31
N ASN A 82 2.33 -4.38 16.98
CA ASN A 82 2.63 -5.15 15.77
C ASN A 82 2.08 -4.49 14.49
N GLU A 83 2.25 -3.17 14.40
CA GLU A 83 1.70 -2.35 13.32
C GLU A 83 2.52 -2.44 12.02
N TRP A 84 1.96 -1.90 10.94
CA TRP A 84 2.59 -1.81 9.64
C TRP A 84 2.72 -0.36 9.20
N ARG A 85 3.86 -0.03 8.60
CA ARG A 85 4.07 1.22 7.88
C ARG A 85 4.10 0.96 6.40
N LEU A 86 3.25 1.68 5.68
CA LEU A 86 3.25 1.72 4.22
C LEU A 86 3.87 3.06 3.80
N TYR A 87 5.10 3.01 3.30
CA TYR A 87 5.69 4.14 2.57
C TYR A 87 5.28 4.05 1.11
N TYR A 88 4.95 5.17 0.50
CA TYR A 88 4.46 5.19 -0.88
C TYR A 88 4.89 6.45 -1.60
N ARG A 89 5.00 6.34 -2.93
CA ARG A 89 5.10 7.50 -3.81
C ARG A 89 3.70 8.07 -4.01
N GLY A 90 3.52 9.36 -3.73
CA GLY A 90 2.33 10.12 -4.13
C GLY A 90 2.60 10.95 -5.38
N VAL A 91 1.55 11.20 -6.16
CA VAL A 91 1.55 12.09 -7.31
C VAL A 91 0.46 13.13 -7.13
N GLY A 92 0.85 14.39 -7.15
CA GLY A 92 -0.05 15.53 -7.02
C GLY A 92 -0.31 16.24 -8.35
N ASN A 93 -1.00 17.36 -8.23
CA ASN A 93 -1.27 18.23 -9.37
C ASN A 93 0.01 18.70 -10.07
N GLY A 94 -0.04 18.81 -11.41
CA GLY A 94 1.13 19.15 -12.23
C GLY A 94 2.22 18.07 -12.27
N GLY A 95 1.95 16.87 -11.73
CA GLY A 95 2.91 15.76 -11.72
C GLY A 95 3.97 15.86 -10.63
N SER A 96 3.75 16.69 -9.60
CA SER A 96 4.60 16.71 -8.41
C SER A 96 4.66 15.32 -7.77
N VAL A 97 5.82 14.97 -7.23
CA VAL A 97 6.07 13.66 -6.62
C VAL A 97 6.68 13.85 -5.24
N GLY A 98 6.31 12.97 -4.31
CA GLY A 98 6.85 12.96 -2.96
C GLY A 98 6.64 11.61 -2.29
N ILE A 99 7.21 11.45 -1.10
CA ILE A 99 7.06 10.24 -0.30
C ILE A 99 6.09 10.51 0.85
N GLY A 100 5.07 9.67 0.92
CA GLY A 100 4.10 9.64 2.00
C GLY A 100 4.28 8.41 2.88
N MET A 101 3.66 8.45 4.06
CA MET A 101 3.53 7.30 4.94
C MET A 101 2.06 7.10 5.31
N ALA A 102 1.64 5.84 5.42
CA ALA A 102 0.37 5.44 6.00
C ALA A 102 0.61 4.34 7.04
N VAL A 103 -0.25 4.27 8.05
CA VAL A 103 -0.13 3.37 9.20
C VAL A 103 -1.36 2.49 9.27
N SER A 104 -1.18 1.20 9.58
CA SER A 104 -2.28 0.27 9.83
C SER A 104 -2.93 0.47 11.19
N ASP A 105 -4.10 -0.12 11.40
CA ASP A 105 -4.71 -0.22 12.74
C ASP A 105 -4.22 -1.51 13.41
N GLY A 106 -3.22 -1.38 14.28
CA GLY A 106 -2.48 -2.53 14.82
C GLY A 106 -2.02 -3.46 13.70
N LYS A 107 -2.26 -4.77 13.85
CA LYS A 107 -1.91 -5.79 12.86
C LYS A 107 -2.80 -5.88 11.61
N ASP A 108 -3.84 -5.05 11.49
CA ASP A 108 -4.79 -5.16 10.37
C ASP A 108 -4.24 -4.58 9.07
N ILE A 109 -3.81 -5.45 8.15
CA ILE A 109 -3.25 -5.07 6.85
C ILE A 109 -4.31 -4.66 5.81
N ARG A 110 -5.60 -4.67 6.16
CA ARG A 110 -6.72 -4.31 5.27
C ARG A 110 -6.93 -2.80 5.17
N SER A 111 -6.43 -2.04 6.15
CA SER A 111 -6.73 -0.63 6.30
C SER A 111 -5.48 0.16 6.65
N PHE A 112 -5.23 1.24 5.90
CA PHE A 112 -4.13 2.15 6.14
C PHE A 112 -4.63 3.59 6.19
N ARG A 113 -4.22 4.32 7.22
CA ARG A 113 -4.49 5.76 7.36
C ARG A 113 -3.23 6.55 7.04
N ARG A 114 -3.33 7.53 6.14
CA ARG A 114 -2.24 8.47 5.86
C ARG A 114 -1.78 9.16 7.15
N TRP A 115 -0.48 9.21 7.35
CA TRP A 115 0.14 9.92 8.46
C TRP A 115 0.39 11.38 8.08
N THR A 116 -0.12 12.32 8.87
CA THR A 116 -0.04 13.76 8.55
C THR A 116 1.24 14.43 9.05
N GLY A 117 2.09 13.73 9.80
CA GLY A 117 3.31 14.29 10.40
C GLY A 117 4.61 14.07 9.61
N PHE A 118 4.56 13.49 8.40
CA PHE A 118 5.76 13.17 7.61
C PHE A 118 5.48 13.24 6.11
N HIS A 119 6.12 14.20 5.42
CA HIS A 119 6.14 14.32 3.96
C HIS A 119 7.54 14.82 3.56
N VAL A 120 8.21 14.15 2.61
CA VAL A 120 9.53 14.54 2.07
C VAL A 120 9.50 14.48 0.55
#